data_AF-F0F879-F1
#
_entry.id   AF-F0F879-F1
#
_cell.length_a   1.000
_cell.length_b   1.000
_cell.length_c   1.000
_cell.angle_alpha   90.00
_cell.angle_beta   90.00
_cell.angle_gamma   90.00
#
_symmetry.space_group_name_H-M   'P 1'
#
loop_
_entity.id
_entity.type
_entity.pdbx_description
1 polymer ?
#
loop_
_entity_poly.entity_id
_entity_poly.type
_entity_poly.pdbx_seq_one_letter_code
_entity_poly.pdbx_strand_id
1 'polypeptide(L)'
;MKRVTKFFLALAVVASPMVFTSCDDDDPWNNGYYYDDLVTNAVRNYNYKYPNGSDYYTAYNWFYYNYPDANTEEFYQFMDAIGSGRSAYWNYYNQGGYNWNNNYNGQQNSQNSQLVAEAQTLTGEWEGDVTYEYTDDKTKQRKRDRFTANMKFFQYSSSANSLSGNGVEVDMDAKGNQQTLAFSWYVNNDGNIYIKYSRSGTVFVLDSKDKREGFHLGYESAKGYDTFYGTAYSTNTTDVMKFDFARQRPASAKAASGVQTRAAGQASFGSAKQNNYVQNSTGSVNRLHMR
;
A
#
# COMPACT_ATOMS: atom_id res chain seq x y z
N MET A 1 -43.07 71.22 -10.14
CA MET A 1 -41.75 70.88 -9.57
C MET A 1 -40.68 71.03 -10.66
N LYS A 2 -39.43 71.29 -10.24
CA LYS A 2 -38.35 72.03 -10.93
C LYS A 2 -37.58 71.25 -12.04
N ARG A 3 -37.17 72.00 -13.09
CA ARG A 3 -35.92 71.96 -13.92
C ARG A 3 -35.65 70.72 -14.82
N VAL A 4 -35.63 70.79 -16.17
CA VAL A 4 -34.58 71.30 -17.13
C VAL A 4 -33.16 70.89 -16.71
N THR A 5 -32.38 70.06 -17.44
CA THR A 5 -31.51 70.45 -18.58
C THR A 5 -30.83 69.18 -19.16
N LYS A 6 -31.08 68.80 -20.42
CA LYS A 6 -30.16 68.71 -21.59
C LYS A 6 -28.68 68.34 -21.31
N PHE A 7 -28.12 67.37 -22.06
CA PHE A 7 -27.02 67.60 -23.02
C PHE A 7 -26.76 66.37 -23.92
N PHE A 8 -26.38 66.66 -25.17
CA PHE A 8 -26.22 65.78 -26.34
C PHE A 8 -24.73 65.51 -26.67
N LEU A 9 -24.49 64.51 -27.54
CA LEU A 9 -23.36 64.31 -28.48
C LEU A 9 -22.03 63.78 -27.88
N ALA A 10 -21.19 62.97 -28.54
CA ALA A 10 -21.03 62.66 -29.97
C ALA A 10 -20.27 61.33 -30.21
N LEU A 11 -20.40 60.86 -31.46
CA LEU A 11 -19.77 59.71 -32.13
C LEU A 11 -18.28 59.94 -32.44
N ALA A 12 -17.44 58.91 -32.32
CA ALA A 12 -16.17 58.82 -33.06
C ALA A 12 -15.83 57.36 -33.40
N VAL A 13 -15.97 57.02 -34.69
CA VAL A 13 -15.39 55.85 -35.32
C VAL A 13 -13.94 56.18 -35.64
N VAL A 14 -12.99 55.40 -35.14
CA VAL A 14 -11.59 55.42 -35.60
C VAL A 14 -11.21 54.01 -36.02
N ALA A 15 -10.74 53.95 -37.26
CA ALA A 15 -10.30 52.76 -37.97
C ALA A 15 -9.10 52.07 -37.30
N SER A 16 -8.99 50.77 -37.55
CA SER A 16 -7.94 49.85 -37.11
C SER A 16 -6.52 50.34 -37.38
N PRO A 17 -5.55 49.77 -36.65
CA PRO A 17 -4.56 48.94 -37.33
C PRO A 17 -4.65 47.50 -36.84
N MET A 18 -4.75 46.57 -37.80
CA MET A 18 -4.33 45.19 -37.56
C MET A 18 -2.84 45.22 -37.29
N VAL A 19 -2.44 44.86 -36.07
CA VAL A 19 -1.05 44.54 -35.73
C VAL A 19 -1.05 43.12 -35.19
N PHE A 20 -0.50 42.23 -36.01
CA PHE A 20 0.03 40.96 -35.56
C PHE A 20 1.20 41.27 -34.62
N THR A 21 1.12 40.83 -33.37
CA THR A 21 2.24 40.68 -32.44
C THR A 21 2.21 39.21 -32.02
N SER A 22 2.97 38.33 -32.68
CA SER A 22 4.32 37.91 -32.30
C SER A 22 4.43 37.50 -30.83
N CYS A 23 4.88 36.26 -30.62
CA CYS A 23 5.17 35.64 -29.34
C CYS A 23 5.77 36.61 -28.33
N ASP A 24 5.26 36.59 -27.10
CA ASP A 24 6.14 36.51 -25.94
C ASP A 24 5.41 35.88 -24.76
N ASP A 25 6.20 35.10 -24.04
CA ASP A 25 5.90 34.24 -22.92
C ASP A 25 5.41 35.01 -21.70
N ASP A 26 4.48 34.42 -20.95
CA ASP A 26 4.31 34.61 -19.51
C ASP A 26 3.22 33.63 -19.02
N ASP A 27 3.61 32.38 -18.71
CA ASP A 27 2.76 31.48 -17.92
C ASP A 27 3.03 31.70 -16.41
N PRO A 28 2.08 32.26 -15.65
CA PRO A 28 2.28 32.68 -14.26
C PRO A 28 2.12 31.52 -13.24
N TRP A 29 2.46 30.29 -13.62
CA TRP A 29 2.40 29.11 -12.74
C TRP A 29 3.77 28.47 -12.43
N ASN A 30 4.87 29.21 -12.58
CA ASN A 30 6.18 28.72 -12.14
C ASN A 30 6.43 28.98 -10.65
N ASN A 31 5.78 28.20 -9.79
CA ASN A 31 6.11 28.13 -8.37
C ASN A 31 7.25 27.12 -8.13
N GLY A 32 8.49 27.58 -8.36
CA GLY A 32 9.57 27.43 -7.37
C GLY A 32 10.05 26.03 -6.96
N TYR A 33 9.86 24.98 -7.75
CA TYR A 33 10.60 23.73 -7.58
C TYR A 33 11.45 23.49 -8.82
N TYR A 34 12.77 23.66 -8.67
CA TYR A 34 13.76 23.21 -9.64
C TYR A 34 13.65 21.69 -9.76
N TYR A 35 12.77 21.20 -10.62
CA TYR A 35 12.88 19.84 -11.12
C TYR A 35 14.22 19.77 -11.86
N ASP A 36 15.11 18.87 -11.44
CA ASP A 36 16.38 18.62 -12.12
C ASP A 36 16.14 18.47 -13.64
N ASP A 37 17.13 18.84 -14.47
CA ASP A 37 17.06 18.69 -15.93
C ASP A 37 16.63 17.28 -16.31
N LEU A 38 17.07 16.26 -15.55
CA LEU A 38 16.62 14.88 -15.73
C LEU A 38 15.10 14.73 -15.58
N VAL A 39 14.53 15.19 -14.46
CA VAL A 39 13.11 15.01 -14.15
C VAL A 39 12.24 15.79 -15.14
N THR A 40 12.61 17.04 -15.43
CA THR A 40 11.89 17.88 -16.39
C THR A 40 11.87 17.23 -17.78
N ASN A 41 13.01 16.70 -18.25
CA ASN A 41 13.08 15.98 -19.52
C ASN A 41 12.28 14.67 -19.49
N ALA A 42 12.32 13.93 -18.37
CA ALA A 42 11.54 12.71 -18.20
C ALA A 42 10.03 12.96 -18.27
N VAL A 43 9.52 13.98 -17.58
CA VAL A 43 8.10 14.36 -17.64
C VAL A 43 7.69 14.73 -19.06
N ARG A 44 8.48 15.55 -19.75
CA ARG A 44 8.21 15.94 -21.14
C ARG A 44 8.15 14.73 -22.08
N ASN A 45 9.16 13.86 -22.01
CA ASN A 45 9.25 12.67 -22.85
C ASN A 45 8.14 11.66 -22.55
N TYR A 46 7.76 11.53 -21.28
CA TYR A 46 6.65 10.68 -20.86
C TYR A 46 5.33 11.17 -21.42
N ASN A 47 5.02 12.47 -21.25
CA ASN A 47 3.78 13.07 -21.74
C ASN A 47 3.67 13.02 -23.27
N TYR A 48 4.80 13.12 -23.98
CA TYR A 48 4.81 12.93 -25.43
C TYR A 48 4.40 11.50 -25.83
N LYS A 49 4.90 10.49 -25.11
CA LYS A 49 4.59 9.07 -25.39
C LYS A 49 3.19 8.66 -24.89
N TYR A 50 2.77 9.20 -23.76
CA TYR A 50 1.52 8.89 -23.09
C TYR A 50 0.71 10.19 -22.85
N PRO A 51 0.14 10.79 -23.91
CA PRO A 51 -0.55 12.08 -23.81
C PRO A 51 -1.79 12.05 -22.91
N ASN A 52 -2.38 10.87 -22.72
CA ASN A 52 -3.52 10.65 -21.80
C ASN A 52 -3.09 10.03 -20.46
N GLY A 53 -1.79 9.99 -20.19
CA GLY A 53 -1.19 9.23 -19.10
C GLY A 53 -1.27 7.71 -19.30
N SER A 54 -0.79 6.98 -18.29
CA SER A 54 -0.84 5.50 -18.23
C SER A 54 -1.11 5.04 -16.79
N ASP A 55 -1.19 3.73 -16.55
CA ASP A 55 -1.26 3.20 -15.18
C ASP A 55 0.09 3.35 -14.44
N TYR A 56 0.06 3.10 -13.13
CA TYR A 56 1.24 3.20 -12.26
C TYR A 56 2.44 2.36 -12.76
N TYR A 57 2.22 1.12 -13.17
CA TYR A 57 3.30 0.21 -13.57
C TYR A 57 3.90 0.61 -14.91
N THR A 58 3.06 1.04 -15.84
CA THR A 58 3.52 1.55 -17.13
C THR A 58 4.39 2.78 -16.95
N ALA A 59 3.98 3.73 -16.11
CA ALA A 59 4.78 4.92 -15.77
C ALA A 59 6.10 4.56 -15.09
N TYR A 60 6.04 3.72 -14.05
CA TYR A 60 7.20 3.25 -13.30
C TYR A 60 8.25 2.60 -14.22
N ASN A 61 7.82 1.61 -15.00
CA ASN A 61 8.71 0.82 -15.84
C ASN A 61 9.24 1.63 -17.01
N TRP A 62 8.44 2.58 -17.53
CA TRP A 62 8.92 3.50 -18.55
C TRP A 62 10.03 4.40 -18.01
N PHE A 63 9.90 4.94 -16.80
CA PHE A 63 10.91 5.83 -16.24
C PHE A 63 12.26 5.12 -16.10
N TYR A 64 12.31 4.00 -15.38
CA TYR A 64 13.56 3.26 -15.17
C TYR A 64 14.14 2.64 -16.45
N TYR A 65 13.32 2.40 -17.48
CA TYR A 65 13.83 1.96 -18.77
C TYR A 65 14.58 3.08 -19.52
N ASN A 66 14.07 4.32 -19.46
CA ASN A 66 14.68 5.45 -20.19
C ASN A 66 15.72 6.21 -19.37
N TYR A 67 15.65 6.12 -18.04
CA TYR A 67 16.51 6.80 -17.08
C TYR A 67 17.05 5.80 -16.05
N PRO A 68 17.88 4.82 -16.46
CA PRO A 68 18.32 3.72 -15.60
C PRO A 68 19.23 4.16 -14.44
N ASP A 69 19.91 5.29 -14.59
CA ASP A 69 20.82 5.85 -13.58
C ASP A 69 20.12 6.85 -12.64
N ALA A 70 18.83 7.09 -12.84
CA ALA A 70 18.07 8.01 -12.00
C ALA A 70 17.99 7.49 -10.56
N ASN A 71 18.17 8.41 -9.62
CA ASN A 71 18.05 8.10 -8.20
C ASN A 71 16.57 8.02 -7.77
N THR A 72 16.36 7.50 -6.56
CA THR A 72 15.01 7.29 -6.01
C THR A 72 14.22 8.59 -5.86
N GLU A 73 14.89 9.70 -5.52
CA GLU A 73 14.25 11.00 -5.34
C GLU A 73 13.79 11.59 -6.68
N GLU A 74 14.61 11.49 -7.72
CA GLU A 74 14.24 11.89 -9.09
C GLU A 74 13.04 11.09 -9.60
N PHE A 75 12.99 9.79 -9.32
CA PHE A 75 11.83 8.95 -9.63
C PHE A 75 10.57 9.45 -8.91
N TYR A 76 10.66 9.80 -7.63
CA TYR A 76 9.50 10.30 -6.88
C TYR A 76 9.01 11.65 -7.41
N GLN A 77 9.93 12.56 -7.71
CA GLN A 77 9.60 13.84 -8.32
C GLN A 77 8.94 13.66 -9.70
N PHE A 78 9.43 12.72 -10.51
CA PHE A 78 8.80 12.36 -11.77
C PHE A 78 7.37 11.85 -11.57
N MET A 79 7.16 10.88 -10.66
CA MET A 79 5.84 10.28 -10.43
C MET A 79 4.83 11.29 -9.88
N ASP A 80 5.28 12.21 -9.02
CA ASP A 80 4.46 13.31 -8.52
C ASP A 80 4.07 14.28 -9.64
N ALA A 81 5.03 14.66 -10.49
CA ALA A 81 4.81 15.58 -11.61
C ALA A 81 3.85 15.04 -12.68
N ILE A 82 3.82 13.72 -12.93
CA ILE A 82 2.87 13.11 -13.87
C ILE A 82 1.49 12.78 -13.25
N GLY A 83 1.28 13.15 -11.97
CA GLY A 83 -0.02 13.17 -11.29
C GLY A 83 -0.14 12.22 -10.10
N SER A 84 -0.89 12.67 -9.08
CA SER A 84 -1.04 12.02 -7.77
C SER A 84 -1.52 10.56 -7.77
N GLY A 85 -2.31 10.15 -8.76
CA GLY A 85 -2.74 8.74 -8.92
C GLY A 85 -1.60 7.78 -9.28
N ARG A 86 -0.38 8.29 -9.47
CA ARG A 86 0.84 7.55 -9.83
C ARG A 86 1.95 7.69 -8.79
N SER A 87 1.69 8.33 -7.65
CA SER A 87 2.68 8.46 -6.58
C SER A 87 3.14 7.09 -6.06
N ALA A 88 4.41 6.98 -5.64
CA ALA A 88 4.98 5.78 -5.03
C ALA A 88 4.35 5.55 -3.66
N TYR A 89 3.14 5.00 -3.64
CA TYR A 89 2.25 4.97 -2.49
C TYR A 89 2.80 4.21 -1.27
N TRP A 90 3.78 3.31 -1.46
CA TRP A 90 4.50 2.63 -0.38
C TRP A 90 5.58 3.48 0.28
N ASN A 91 6.06 4.53 -0.39
CA ASN A 91 7.21 5.32 0.05
C ASN A 91 6.98 5.95 1.43
N TYR A 92 5.75 6.31 1.77
CA TYR A 92 5.40 6.84 3.09
C TYR A 92 5.84 5.91 4.23
N TYR A 93 5.72 4.59 4.03
CA TYR A 93 6.08 3.59 5.04
C TYR A 93 7.58 3.31 5.11
N ASN A 94 8.34 3.66 4.06
CA ASN A 94 9.79 3.44 3.97
C ASN A 94 10.62 4.64 4.46
N GLN A 95 10.02 5.83 4.60
CA GLN A 95 10.70 7.08 4.98
C GLN A 95 11.00 7.22 6.49
N GLY A 96 11.15 6.12 7.22
CA GLY A 96 11.60 6.12 8.63
C GLY A 96 10.53 6.38 9.68
N GLY A 97 9.26 6.56 9.31
CA GLY A 97 8.12 6.62 10.25
C GLY A 97 7.75 5.26 10.87
N TYR A 98 8.14 4.17 10.21
CA TYR A 98 7.87 2.79 10.63
C TYR A 98 9.19 2.04 10.68
N ASN A 99 9.51 1.43 11.82
CA ASN A 99 10.77 0.72 12.00
C ASN A 99 10.57 -0.53 12.85
N TRP A 100 11.31 -1.58 12.51
CA TRP A 100 11.38 -2.78 13.34
C TRP A 100 12.01 -2.48 14.69
N ASN A 101 11.24 -2.66 15.76
CA ASN A 101 11.76 -2.58 17.12
C ASN A 101 12.50 -3.88 17.46
N ASN A 102 13.81 -3.85 17.72
CA ASN A 102 14.56 -5.06 18.14
C ASN A 102 14.25 -5.51 19.59
N ASN A 103 13.65 -4.63 20.41
CA ASN A 103 13.26 -4.91 21.79
C ASN A 103 11.76 -5.25 21.92
N TYR A 104 11.19 -5.85 20.87
CA TYR A 104 9.76 -6.16 20.76
C TYR A 104 9.27 -7.27 21.69
N ASN A 105 10.17 -8.04 22.32
CA ASN A 105 9.84 -9.14 23.23
C ASN A 105 9.36 -8.68 24.63
N GLY A 106 8.69 -7.54 24.71
CA GLY A 106 8.13 -7.01 25.95
C GLY A 106 6.89 -7.79 26.39
N GLN A 107 6.82 -8.14 27.68
CA GLN A 107 5.60 -8.63 28.31
C GLN A 107 4.66 -7.46 28.59
N GLN A 108 3.36 -7.64 28.36
CA GLN A 108 2.34 -6.63 28.69
C GLN A 108 1.67 -6.88 30.04
N ASN A 109 1.38 -5.78 30.74
CA ASN A 109 0.52 -5.80 31.92
C ASN A 109 -0.96 -5.97 31.49
N SER A 110 -1.76 -6.55 32.37
CA SER A 110 -3.21 -6.76 32.27
C SER A 110 -4.05 -5.55 31.79
N GLN A 111 -3.57 -4.32 31.97
CA GLN A 111 -4.24 -3.10 31.49
C GLN A 111 -4.27 -2.96 29.96
N ASN A 112 -3.35 -3.62 29.23
CA ASN A 112 -3.28 -3.60 27.76
C ASN A 112 -3.94 -4.84 27.14
N SER A 113 -5.05 -5.31 27.73
CA SER A 113 -5.77 -6.52 27.32
C SER A 113 -6.22 -6.52 25.84
N GLN A 114 -6.41 -5.34 25.23
CA GLN A 114 -6.74 -5.22 23.82
C GLN A 114 -5.61 -5.68 22.89
N LEU A 115 -4.36 -5.26 23.14
CA LEU A 115 -3.22 -5.70 22.33
C LEU A 115 -2.95 -7.20 22.51
N VAL A 116 -3.17 -7.72 23.73
CA VAL A 116 -3.07 -9.16 23.99
C VAL A 116 -4.15 -9.90 23.21
N ALA A 117 -5.39 -9.41 23.20
CA ALA A 117 -6.47 -10.00 22.42
C ALA A 117 -6.21 -9.92 20.91
N GLU A 118 -5.56 -8.86 20.43
CA GLU A 118 -5.11 -8.74 19.04
C GLU A 118 -4.07 -9.81 18.69
N ALA A 119 -3.00 -9.94 19.48
CA ALA A 119 -1.97 -10.95 19.30
C ALA A 119 -2.53 -12.39 19.37
N GLN A 120 -3.46 -12.63 20.29
CA GLN A 120 -4.16 -13.92 20.41
C GLN A 120 -5.14 -14.19 19.27
N THR A 121 -5.68 -13.14 18.64
CA THR A 121 -6.51 -13.26 17.44
C THR A 121 -5.61 -13.55 16.24
N LEU A 122 -4.47 -12.89 16.10
CA LEU A 122 -3.49 -13.15 15.04
C LEU A 122 -2.96 -14.60 15.09
N THR A 123 -2.74 -15.13 16.29
CA THR A 123 -2.23 -16.49 16.52
C THR A 123 -3.14 -17.55 15.89
N GLY A 124 -2.52 -18.55 15.27
CA GLY A 124 -3.21 -19.63 14.55
C GLY A 124 -2.87 -19.66 13.07
N GLU A 125 -3.68 -20.38 12.30
CA GLU A 125 -3.48 -20.63 10.88
C GLU A 125 -4.46 -19.82 10.03
N TRP A 126 -3.95 -19.20 8.99
CA TRP A 126 -4.65 -18.34 8.05
C TRP A 126 -4.29 -18.74 6.64
N GLU A 127 -5.27 -18.75 5.75
CA GLU A 127 -5.02 -19.11 4.35
C GLU A 127 -5.89 -18.28 3.42
N GLY A 128 -5.31 -17.94 2.26
CA GLY A 128 -6.03 -17.31 1.17
C GLY A 128 -5.08 -16.65 0.17
N ASP A 129 -5.61 -15.69 -0.57
CA ASP A 129 -4.92 -15.15 -1.73
C ASP A 129 -4.01 -13.97 -1.37
N VAL A 130 -2.85 -13.89 -2.01
CA VAL A 130 -1.87 -12.80 -1.87
C VAL A 130 -1.56 -12.20 -3.23
N THR A 131 -1.51 -10.87 -3.27
CA THR A 131 -0.94 -10.10 -4.38
C THR A 131 0.29 -9.37 -3.84
N TYR A 132 1.45 -9.72 -4.38
CA TYR A 132 2.74 -9.21 -3.93
C TYR A 132 3.36 -8.31 -4.99
N GLU A 133 3.65 -7.07 -4.64
CA GLU A 133 4.24 -6.07 -5.52
C GLU A 133 5.65 -5.76 -5.07
N TYR A 134 6.61 -5.75 -6.00
CA TYR A 134 8.03 -5.53 -5.69
C TYR A 134 8.75 -4.90 -6.88
N THR A 135 9.86 -4.22 -6.62
CA THR A 135 10.78 -3.76 -7.67
C THR A 135 11.87 -4.80 -7.86
N ASP A 136 11.98 -5.34 -9.06
CA ASP A 136 12.98 -6.36 -9.37
C ASP A 136 14.37 -5.74 -9.47
N ASP A 137 15.30 -6.19 -8.63
CA ASP A 137 16.64 -5.60 -8.53
C ASP A 137 17.44 -5.64 -9.84
N LYS A 138 17.22 -6.66 -10.68
CA LYS A 138 17.96 -6.86 -11.94
C LYS A 138 17.42 -5.98 -13.05
N THR A 139 16.10 -5.92 -13.18
CA THR A 139 15.43 -5.23 -14.29
C THR A 139 14.99 -3.81 -13.93
N LYS A 140 15.01 -3.44 -12.65
CA LYS A 140 14.43 -2.21 -12.09
C LYS A 140 12.96 -2.03 -12.44
N GLN A 141 12.28 -3.12 -12.79
CA GLN A 141 10.86 -3.09 -13.13
C GLN A 141 10.01 -3.36 -11.90
N ARG A 142 8.95 -2.59 -11.73
CA ARG A 142 7.88 -2.92 -10.80
C ARG A 142 7.12 -4.13 -11.34
N LYS A 143 7.13 -5.20 -10.55
CA LYS A 143 6.46 -6.46 -10.83
C LYS A 143 5.36 -6.71 -9.81
N ARG A 144 4.47 -7.63 -10.18
CA ARG A 144 3.38 -8.11 -9.35
C ARG A 144 3.25 -9.61 -9.52
N ASP A 145 3.12 -10.29 -8.38
CA ASP A 145 2.93 -11.73 -8.24
C ASP A 145 1.62 -12.04 -7.53
N ARG A 146 1.02 -13.19 -7.85
CA ARG A 146 -0.20 -13.66 -7.20
C ARG A 146 -0.08 -15.15 -6.91
N PHE A 147 -0.36 -15.52 -5.68
CA PHE A 147 -0.26 -16.89 -5.15
C PHE A 147 -1.21 -17.04 -3.96
N THR A 148 -1.45 -18.28 -3.54
CA THR A 148 -2.12 -18.57 -2.27
C THR A 148 -1.05 -18.72 -1.18
N ALA A 149 -1.29 -18.18 0.00
CA ALA A 149 -0.41 -18.34 1.15
C ALA A 149 -1.16 -19.00 2.31
N ASN A 150 -0.48 -19.89 3.02
CA ASN A 150 -0.90 -20.41 4.33
C ASN A 150 0.11 -19.89 5.37
N MET A 151 -0.35 -19.02 6.27
CA MET A 151 0.46 -18.41 7.32
C MET A 151 0.06 -18.95 8.69
N LYS A 152 1.04 -19.41 9.45
CA LYS A 152 0.89 -19.89 10.84
C LYS A 152 1.63 -18.96 11.78
N PHE A 153 0.90 -18.34 12.70
CA PHE A 153 1.45 -17.45 13.72
C PHE A 153 1.50 -18.18 15.07
N PHE A 154 2.69 -18.22 15.66
CA PHE A 154 2.97 -18.81 16.96
C PHE A 154 3.36 -17.72 17.96
N GLN A 155 2.48 -17.45 18.93
CA GLN A 155 2.80 -16.55 20.05
C GLN A 155 3.86 -17.18 20.97
N TYR A 156 4.81 -16.38 21.46
CA TYR A 156 5.78 -16.88 22.42
C TYR A 156 5.12 -17.32 23.73
N SER A 157 5.26 -18.60 24.06
CA SER A 157 4.65 -19.23 25.23
C SER A 157 5.34 -18.92 26.56
N SER A 158 6.53 -18.29 26.55
CA SER A 158 7.20 -17.80 27.77
C SER A 158 6.45 -16.66 28.47
N SER A 159 5.37 -16.13 27.87
CA SER A 159 4.40 -15.28 28.54
C SER A 159 3.02 -15.42 27.89
N ALA A 160 1.99 -15.82 28.66
CA ALA A 160 0.61 -15.95 28.19
C ALA A 160 0.02 -14.68 27.53
N ASN A 161 0.70 -13.54 27.71
CA ASN A 161 0.34 -12.21 27.20
C ASN A 161 1.44 -11.61 26.30
N SER A 162 2.22 -12.43 25.59
CA SER A 162 3.23 -11.91 24.66
C SER A 162 2.55 -11.15 23.52
N LEU A 163 3.09 -10.01 23.11
CA LEU A 163 2.65 -9.34 21.88
C LEU A 163 3.44 -9.80 20.65
N SER A 164 4.26 -10.83 20.78
CA SER A 164 5.18 -11.24 19.74
C SER A 164 5.28 -12.75 19.58
N GLY A 165 5.92 -13.15 18.48
CA GLY A 165 6.04 -14.55 18.14
C GLY A 165 6.91 -14.80 16.91
N ASN A 166 6.86 -16.06 16.49
CA ASN A 166 7.37 -16.48 15.19
C ASN A 166 6.22 -16.99 14.33
N GLY A 167 6.50 -17.22 13.06
CA GLY A 167 5.58 -17.85 12.16
C GLY A 167 6.25 -18.49 10.97
N VAL A 168 5.44 -19.24 10.23
CA VAL A 168 5.82 -19.90 8.99
C VAL A 168 4.76 -19.56 7.95
N GLU A 169 5.21 -19.23 6.75
CA GLU A 169 4.37 -19.06 5.57
C GLU A 169 4.73 -20.10 4.53
N VAL A 170 3.72 -20.71 3.92
CA VAL A 170 3.85 -21.57 2.76
C VAL A 170 3.09 -20.94 1.62
N ASP A 171 3.80 -20.57 0.56
CA ASP A 171 3.17 -20.05 -0.65
C ASP A 171 2.99 -21.14 -1.67
N MET A 172 1.95 -21.01 -2.48
CA MET A 172 1.66 -21.89 -3.59
C MET A 172 1.26 -21.08 -4.82
N ASP A 173 2.04 -21.20 -5.89
CA ASP A 173 1.70 -20.55 -7.16
C ASP A 173 0.59 -21.32 -7.91
N ALA A 174 0.15 -20.78 -9.04
CA ALA A 174 -0.90 -21.38 -9.87
C ALA A 174 -0.53 -22.75 -10.47
N LYS A 175 0.75 -23.16 -10.45
CA LYS A 175 1.24 -24.46 -10.91
C LYS A 175 1.42 -25.46 -9.76
N GLY A 176 1.16 -25.04 -8.52
CA GLY A 176 1.39 -25.85 -7.33
C GLY A 176 2.85 -25.88 -6.87
N ASN A 177 3.72 -25.02 -7.41
CA ASN A 177 5.07 -24.86 -6.85
C ASN A 177 4.95 -24.19 -5.48
N GLN A 178 5.77 -24.62 -4.53
CA GLN A 178 5.73 -24.12 -3.17
C GLN A 178 7.06 -23.51 -2.73
N GLN A 179 6.98 -22.51 -1.85
CA GLN A 179 8.10 -22.07 -1.03
C GLN A 179 7.68 -21.94 0.43
N THR A 180 8.63 -22.14 1.35
CA THR A 180 8.40 -21.98 2.79
C THR A 180 9.28 -20.86 3.30
N LEU A 181 8.68 -19.92 4.03
CA LEU A 181 9.30 -18.75 4.60
C LEU A 181 9.11 -18.75 6.12
N ALA A 182 10.13 -18.35 6.86
CA ALA A 182 10.04 -18.14 8.30
C ALA A 182 10.04 -16.64 8.59
N PHE A 183 9.28 -16.24 9.60
CA PHE A 183 9.20 -14.84 10.01
C PHE A 183 9.07 -14.70 11.54
N SER A 184 9.43 -13.53 12.05
CA SER A 184 9.08 -13.07 13.39
C SER A 184 8.04 -11.96 13.29
N TRP A 185 7.22 -11.80 14.31
CA TRP A 185 6.17 -10.77 14.31
C TRP A 185 5.96 -10.16 15.69
N TYR A 186 5.37 -8.96 15.72
CA TYR A 186 4.84 -8.36 16.94
C TYR A 186 3.67 -7.41 16.68
N VAL A 187 2.81 -7.25 17.68
CA VAL A 187 1.81 -6.17 17.78
C VAL A 187 2.45 -5.02 18.56
N ASN A 188 2.50 -3.85 17.95
CA ASN A 188 3.05 -2.65 18.56
C ASN A 188 2.04 -1.98 19.49
N ASN A 189 2.50 -1.05 20.32
CA ASN A 189 1.64 -0.34 21.28
C ASN A 189 0.51 0.50 20.63
N ASP A 190 0.64 0.82 19.34
CA ASP A 190 -0.36 1.54 18.56
C ASP A 190 -1.34 0.61 17.82
N GLY A 191 -1.22 -0.72 17.99
CA GLY A 191 -2.02 -1.74 17.30
C GLY A 191 -1.44 -2.15 15.94
N ASN A 192 -0.37 -1.53 15.46
CA ASN A 192 0.24 -1.93 14.20
C ASN A 192 0.88 -3.31 14.32
N ILE A 193 0.71 -4.16 13.31
CA ILE A 193 1.34 -5.48 13.28
C ILE A 193 2.58 -5.40 12.40
N TYR A 194 3.73 -5.81 12.94
CA TYR A 194 4.98 -5.91 12.21
C TYR A 194 5.32 -7.37 11.95
N ILE A 195 5.78 -7.67 10.74
CA ILE A 195 6.24 -8.98 10.30
C ILE A 195 7.62 -8.82 9.67
N LYS A 196 8.60 -9.61 10.11
CA LYS A 196 9.96 -9.60 9.58
C LYS A 196 10.33 -10.99 9.08
N TYR A 197 10.59 -11.11 7.79
CA TYR A 197 11.06 -12.36 7.19
C TYR A 197 12.51 -12.62 7.56
N SER A 198 12.78 -13.84 8.02
CA SER A 198 14.08 -14.20 8.59
C SER A 198 15.20 -14.24 7.54
N ARG A 199 14.88 -14.61 6.30
CA ARG A 199 15.87 -14.82 5.24
C ARG A 199 16.30 -13.53 4.54
N SER A 200 15.33 -12.71 4.14
CA SER A 200 15.57 -11.43 3.45
C SER A 200 15.88 -10.29 4.42
N GLY A 201 15.33 -10.34 5.65
CA GLY A 201 15.26 -9.19 6.53
C GLY A 201 14.19 -8.17 6.16
N THR A 202 13.35 -8.42 5.14
CA THR A 202 12.22 -7.56 4.75
C THR A 202 11.25 -7.44 5.92
N VAL A 203 10.91 -6.21 6.26
CA VAL A 203 9.98 -5.86 7.32
C VAL A 203 8.72 -5.29 6.68
N PHE A 204 7.58 -5.84 7.04
CA PHE A 204 6.25 -5.35 6.71
C PHE A 204 5.57 -4.76 7.94
N VAL A 205 4.80 -3.71 7.72
CA VAL A 205 3.86 -3.15 8.69
C VAL A 205 2.45 -3.17 8.15
N LEU A 206 1.52 -3.56 9.02
CA LEU A 206 0.07 -3.44 8.83
C LEU A 206 -0.42 -2.28 9.69
N ASP A 207 -0.93 -1.23 9.04
CA ASP A 207 -1.42 -0.03 9.71
C ASP A 207 -2.83 -0.27 10.28
N SER A 208 -2.93 -0.17 11.60
CA SER A 208 -4.17 -0.36 12.36
C SER A 208 -5.16 0.80 12.24
N LYS A 209 -4.71 1.97 11.79
CA LYS A 209 -5.50 3.22 11.76
C LYS A 209 -5.98 3.56 10.34
N ASP A 210 -5.32 3.04 9.32
CA ASP A 210 -5.75 3.23 7.94
C ASP A 210 -7.06 2.47 7.65
N LYS A 211 -8.08 3.20 7.23
CA LYS A 211 -9.42 2.66 6.95
C LYS A 211 -9.56 2.08 5.55
N ARG A 212 -8.62 2.40 4.65
CA ARG A 212 -8.62 2.02 3.23
C ARG A 212 -7.58 0.96 2.93
N GLU A 213 -6.34 1.20 3.37
CA GLU A 213 -5.18 0.36 3.09
C GLU A 213 -4.59 -0.30 4.34
N GLY A 214 -5.25 -0.18 5.49
CA GLY A 214 -4.86 -0.88 6.71
C GLY A 214 -5.26 -2.37 6.67
N PHE A 215 -5.61 -2.91 7.82
CA PHE A 215 -6.09 -4.29 7.93
C PHE A 215 -7.37 -4.42 8.73
N HIS A 216 -7.99 -5.58 8.58
CA HIS A 216 -9.02 -6.13 9.46
C HIS A 216 -8.53 -7.49 9.97
N LEU A 217 -8.69 -7.74 11.27
CA LEU A 217 -8.37 -9.01 11.92
C LEU A 217 -9.48 -9.37 12.90
N GLY A 218 -10.15 -10.50 12.69
CA GLY A 218 -11.14 -11.05 13.61
C GLY A 218 -12.48 -11.35 12.95
N TYR A 219 -13.51 -11.54 13.78
CA TYR A 219 -14.80 -12.08 13.35
C TYR A 219 -15.57 -11.14 12.42
N GLU A 220 -16.00 -11.64 11.26
CA GLU A 220 -16.94 -10.96 10.36
C GLU A 220 -18.31 -11.63 10.44
N SER A 221 -19.31 -10.93 11.01
CA SER A 221 -20.66 -11.45 11.19
C SER A 221 -21.34 -11.86 9.88
N ALA A 222 -21.11 -11.11 8.81
CA ALA A 222 -21.65 -11.41 7.48
C ALA A 222 -21.09 -12.71 6.87
N LYS A 223 -19.90 -13.14 7.29
CA LYS A 223 -19.24 -14.36 6.82
C LYS A 223 -19.40 -15.54 7.78
N GLY A 224 -19.57 -15.27 9.08
CA GLY A 224 -19.71 -16.30 10.11
C GLY A 224 -18.38 -16.92 10.56
N TYR A 225 -17.25 -16.28 10.25
CA TYR A 225 -15.91 -16.74 10.61
C TYR A 225 -14.93 -15.56 10.76
N ASP A 226 -13.76 -15.84 11.34
CA ASP A 226 -12.66 -14.87 11.46
C ASP A 226 -11.96 -14.68 10.12
N THR A 227 -11.73 -13.43 9.75
CA THR A 227 -10.95 -13.06 8.57
C THR A 227 -9.74 -12.22 8.95
N PHE A 228 -8.76 -12.24 8.06
CA PHE A 228 -7.57 -11.42 8.15
C PHE A 228 -7.22 -10.93 6.75
N TYR A 229 -7.50 -9.66 6.48
CA TYR A 229 -7.26 -9.06 5.16
C TYR A 229 -6.68 -7.66 5.32
N GLY A 230 -5.95 -7.18 4.31
CA GLY A 230 -5.38 -5.84 4.33
C GLY A 230 -4.23 -5.65 3.35
N THR A 231 -3.54 -4.51 3.51
CA THR A 231 -2.30 -4.19 2.81
C THR A 231 -1.16 -4.06 3.83
N ALA A 232 -0.12 -4.86 3.67
CA ALA A 232 1.13 -4.74 4.41
C ALA A 232 2.16 -3.99 3.56
N TYR A 233 2.76 -2.95 4.12
CA TYR A 233 3.76 -2.12 3.45
C TYR A 233 5.15 -2.44 3.98
N SER A 234 6.12 -2.63 3.08
CA SER A 234 7.48 -2.79 3.54
C SER A 234 8.06 -1.48 4.07
N THR A 235 8.75 -1.54 5.20
CA THR A 235 9.40 -0.38 5.82
C THR A 235 10.86 -0.22 5.39
N ASN A 236 11.42 -1.20 4.68
CA ASN A 236 12.84 -1.23 4.31
C ASN A 236 13.10 -1.71 2.87
N THR A 237 12.05 -2.02 2.12
CA THR A 237 12.10 -2.31 0.68
C THR A 237 10.95 -1.58 -0.03
N THR A 238 10.83 -1.77 -1.35
CA THR A 238 9.70 -1.24 -2.12
C THR A 238 8.43 -2.08 -2.00
N ASP A 239 8.47 -3.16 -1.23
CA ASP A 239 7.53 -4.25 -1.41
C ASP A 239 6.18 -3.97 -0.73
N VAL A 240 5.11 -4.47 -1.33
CA VAL A 240 3.75 -4.33 -0.83
C VAL A 240 3.04 -5.66 -0.95
N MET A 241 2.39 -6.09 0.13
CA MET A 241 1.63 -7.34 0.18
C MET A 241 0.17 -7.05 0.47
N LYS A 242 -0.71 -7.36 -0.49
CA LYS A 242 -2.16 -7.33 -0.29
C LYS A 242 -2.64 -8.76 -0.09
N PHE A 243 -3.52 -8.99 0.87
CA PHE A 243 -3.99 -10.34 1.16
C PHE A 243 -5.45 -10.37 1.62
N ASP A 244 -6.07 -11.54 1.42
CA ASP A 244 -7.40 -11.88 1.91
C ASP A 244 -7.38 -13.31 2.45
N PHE A 245 -7.31 -13.43 3.77
CA PHE A 245 -7.24 -14.72 4.45
C PHE A 245 -8.49 -15.03 5.26
N ALA A 246 -8.80 -16.32 5.28
CA ALA A 246 -9.76 -16.92 6.19
C ALA A 246 -9.02 -17.75 7.24
N ARG A 247 -9.54 -17.76 8.47
CA ARG A 247 -9.00 -18.60 9.53
C ARG A 247 -9.17 -20.09 9.16
N GLN A 248 -8.08 -20.83 9.24
CA GLN A 248 -8.12 -22.28 9.15
C GLN A 248 -8.38 -22.90 10.53
N ARG A 249 -9.15 -24.00 10.54
CA ARG A 249 -9.41 -24.73 11.79
C ARG A 249 -8.13 -25.44 12.22
N PRO A 250 -7.79 -25.46 13.53
CA PRO A 250 -6.71 -26.32 14.00
C PRO A 250 -7.03 -27.78 13.66
N ALA A 251 -6.06 -28.51 13.13
CA ALA A 251 -6.19 -29.88 12.62
C ALA A 251 -6.74 -30.91 13.64
N SER A 252 -6.86 -30.55 14.92
CA SER A 252 -7.32 -31.41 16.02
C SER A 252 -8.79 -31.23 16.44
N ALA A 253 -9.55 -30.32 15.83
CA ALA A 253 -10.96 -30.12 16.20
C ALA A 253 -11.89 -31.12 15.49
N LYS A 254 -12.47 -32.07 16.25
CA LYS A 254 -13.46 -33.05 15.77
C LYS A 254 -14.63 -32.34 15.05
N ALA A 255 -15.03 -32.92 13.92
CA ALA A 255 -16.01 -32.36 13.01
C ALA A 255 -17.38 -32.12 13.66
N ALA A 256 -17.83 -30.87 13.63
CA ALA A 256 -19.22 -30.53 13.40
C ALA A 256 -19.27 -29.71 12.10
N SER A 257 -20.08 -30.17 11.14
CA SER A 257 -20.28 -29.52 9.85
C SER A 257 -20.80 -28.09 10.08
N GLY A 258 -20.18 -27.10 9.43
CA GLY A 258 -20.73 -25.74 9.35
C GLY A 258 -20.30 -24.71 10.40
N VAL A 259 -19.46 -25.05 11.39
CA VAL A 259 -19.12 -24.10 12.47
C VAL A 259 -17.65 -23.68 12.44
N GLN A 260 -17.31 -22.61 11.68
CA GLN A 260 -16.02 -21.90 11.79
C GLN A 260 -16.05 -20.80 12.88
N THR A 261 -17.02 -20.86 13.80
CA THR A 261 -17.33 -19.71 14.65
C THR A 261 -16.51 -19.72 15.93
N ARG A 262 -15.69 -18.69 16.09
CA ARG A 262 -15.58 -18.04 17.40
C ARG A 262 -16.94 -17.39 17.73
N ALA A 263 -17.38 -17.46 18.98
CA ALA A 263 -18.72 -16.98 19.40
C ALA A 263 -18.92 -15.47 19.14
N ALA A 264 -20.17 -15.05 18.90
CA ALA A 264 -20.53 -13.63 18.76
C ALA A 264 -20.18 -12.85 20.03
N GLY A 265 -19.44 -11.73 19.88
CA GLY A 265 -18.95 -10.89 20.99
C GLY A 265 -17.43 -10.67 21.04
N GLN A 266 -16.69 -11.09 20.01
CA GLN A 266 -15.23 -10.95 19.98
C GLN A 266 -14.75 -9.67 19.31
N ALA A 267 -13.67 -9.11 19.84
CA ALA A 267 -13.03 -7.92 19.32
C ALA A 267 -12.52 -8.14 17.89
N SER A 268 -12.73 -7.14 17.04
CA SER A 268 -12.07 -7.02 15.74
C SER A 268 -11.01 -5.94 15.85
N PHE A 269 -9.90 -6.14 15.14
CA PHE A 269 -8.74 -5.25 15.18
C PHE A 269 -8.44 -4.71 13.78
N GLY A 270 -7.73 -3.58 13.75
CA GLY A 270 -7.53 -2.80 12.55
C GLY A 270 -8.75 -1.99 12.12
N SER A 271 -8.50 -0.97 11.29
CA SER A 271 -9.52 0.02 10.90
C SER A 271 -10.14 -0.23 9.54
N ALA A 272 -9.64 -1.19 8.76
CA ALA A 272 -10.20 -1.51 7.45
C ALA A 272 -11.65 -1.98 7.60
N LYS A 273 -12.55 -1.38 6.82
CA LYS A 273 -14.00 -1.67 6.89
C LYS A 273 -14.52 -2.49 5.73
N GLN A 274 -13.74 -2.61 4.67
CA GLN A 274 -14.09 -3.32 3.47
C GLN A 274 -12.88 -4.08 2.97
N ASN A 275 -13.12 -5.31 2.55
CA ASN A 275 -12.13 -6.08 1.82
C ASN A 275 -12.17 -5.64 0.35
N ASN A 276 -11.19 -4.81 -0.03
CA ASN A 276 -11.03 -4.32 -1.40
C ASN A 276 -10.02 -5.15 -2.22
N TYR A 277 -9.69 -6.36 -1.75
CA TYR A 277 -8.69 -7.21 -2.38
C TYR A 277 -9.06 -7.56 -3.83
N VAL A 278 -10.32 -7.97 -4.06
CA VAL A 278 -10.82 -8.36 -5.40
C VAL A 278 -10.74 -7.19 -6.39
N GLN A 279 -11.00 -5.96 -5.93
CA GLN A 279 -10.94 -4.75 -6.78
C GLN A 279 -9.51 -4.46 -7.27
N ASN A 280 -8.51 -4.91 -6.53
CA ASN A 280 -7.09 -4.69 -6.82
C ASN A 280 -6.39 -5.96 -7.36
N SER A 281 -7.12 -7.08 -7.42
CA SER A 281 -6.62 -8.36 -7.90
C SER A 281 -6.45 -8.36 -9.42
N THR A 282 -5.28 -8.84 -9.88
CA THR A 282 -5.00 -9.11 -11.30
C THR A 282 -4.87 -10.60 -11.53
N GLY A 283 -4.88 -11.04 -12.79
CA GLY A 283 -4.75 -12.47 -13.14
C GLY A 283 -3.52 -13.14 -12.53
N SER A 284 -3.65 -14.42 -12.20
CA SER A 284 -2.59 -15.23 -11.59
C SER A 284 -1.34 -15.30 -12.46
N VAL A 285 -0.16 -15.24 -11.83
CA VAL A 285 1.14 -15.41 -12.53
C VAL A 285 1.87 -16.65 -12.02
N ASN A 286 2.70 -17.25 -12.87
CA ASN A 286 3.40 -18.50 -12.61
C ASN A 286 4.78 -18.28 -11.98
N ARG A 287 4.84 -17.54 -10.87
CA ARG A 287 6.11 -17.26 -10.15
C ARG A 287 5.87 -16.96 -8.68
N LEU A 288 6.88 -17.29 -7.88
CA LEU A 288 6.97 -16.94 -6.46
C LEU A 288 8.16 -16.01 -6.25
N HIS A 289 7.95 -14.94 -5.51
CA HIS A 289 9.01 -14.03 -5.08
C HIS A 289 9.55 -14.48 -3.72
N MET A 290 10.87 -14.57 -3.57
CA MET A 290 11.48 -14.84 -2.27
C MET A 290 11.44 -13.58 -1.41
N ARG A 291 10.84 -13.71 -0.24
CA ARG A 291 10.56 -12.60 0.67
C ARG A 291 11.32 -12.66 1.95
#